data_AF-A0A9R1VIT6-F1
#
_entry.id   AF-A0A9R1VIT6-F1
#
_cell.length_a   1.000
_cell.length_b   1.000
_cell.length_c   1.000
_cell.angle_alpha   90.00
_cell.angle_beta   90.00
_cell.angle_gamma   90.00
#
_symmetry.space_group_name_H-M   'P 1'
#
loop_
_entity.id
_entity.type
_entity.pdbx_description
1 polymer ?
#
loop_
_entity_poly.entity_id
_entity_poly.type
_entity_poly.pdbx_seq_one_letter_code
_entity_poly.pdbx_strand_id
1 'polypeptide(L)'
;MTGSEDGTVRIWHSTTYRLENTLNYGLERVWVVGYMKGSRRIVIGYDEGTIMVKIGREEPVASMDNSGKIIWAKHNEIQTINIKSVGADHEVWTLKPIYMLCYVNNEMGKKSIFYSERLPLVVKELGTCDLYPQSLKHNPNRRYVVVCGDGEYIIYTALA
;
A
#
# COMPACT_ATOMS: atom_id res chain seq x y z
N MET A 1 8.99 17.83 7.48
CA MET A 1 7.64 18.43 7.41
C MET A 1 7.72 19.81 8.02
N THR A 2 7.07 20.80 7.41
CA THR A 2 7.13 22.21 7.86
C THR A 2 5.73 22.79 7.90
N GLY A 3 5.43 23.59 8.93
CA GLY A 3 4.26 24.46 8.99
C GLY A 3 4.64 25.89 8.64
N SER A 4 3.69 26.66 8.12
CA SER A 4 3.92 28.02 7.63
C SER A 4 2.79 28.96 8.04
N GLU A 5 3.12 30.26 8.08
CA GLU A 5 2.16 31.33 8.37
C GLU A 5 1.17 31.56 7.21
N ASP A 6 1.44 31.01 6.03
CA ASP A 6 0.45 30.97 4.93
C ASP A 6 -0.65 29.91 5.13
N GLY A 7 -0.65 29.24 6.28
CA GLY A 7 -1.59 28.17 6.64
C GLY A 7 -1.33 26.82 5.97
N THR A 8 -0.22 26.70 5.22
CA THR A 8 0.14 25.46 4.54
C THR A 8 1.07 24.59 5.37
N VAL A 9 0.87 23.28 5.25
CA VAL A 9 1.77 22.26 5.77
C VAL A 9 2.43 21.56 4.59
N ARG A 10 3.76 21.57 4.56
CA ARG A 10 4.54 21.02 3.45
C ARG A 10 5.27 19.76 3.89
N ILE A 11 5.11 18.71 3.09
CA ILE A 11 5.78 17.42 3.25
C ILE A 11 6.93 17.37 2.26
N TRP A 12 8.12 17.06 2.78
CA TRP A 12 9.36 17.11 2.03
C TRP A 12 10.01 15.74 2.06
N HIS A 13 10.55 15.32 0.92
CA HIS A 13 11.38 14.14 0.84
C HIS A 13 12.76 14.47 1.43
N SER A 14 13.24 13.67 2.39
CA SER A 14 14.45 13.98 3.16
C SER A 14 15.75 13.87 2.35
N THR A 15 15.82 12.92 1.40
CA THR A 15 17.07 12.68 0.63
C THR A 15 17.18 13.59 -0.59
N THR A 16 16.05 13.91 -1.23
CA THR A 16 16.02 14.65 -2.50
C THR A 16 15.66 16.12 -2.30
N TYR A 17 15.24 16.50 -1.08
CA TYR A 17 14.80 17.84 -0.71
C TYR A 17 13.67 18.38 -1.61
N ARG A 18 12.93 17.50 -2.27
CA ARG A 18 11.79 17.86 -3.10
C ARG A 18 10.53 17.94 -2.25
N LEU A 19 9.67 18.89 -2.59
CA LEU A 19 8.33 19.01 -2.03
C LEU A 19 7.49 17.85 -2.57
N GLU A 20 7.00 16.99 -1.68
CA GLU A 20 6.12 15.88 -2.06
C GLU A 20 4.68 16.33 -2.13
N ASN A 21 4.23 17.03 -1.09
CA ASN A 21 2.84 17.45 -0.99
C ASN A 21 2.68 18.74 -0.17
N THR A 22 1.66 19.50 -0.49
CA THR A 22 1.23 20.69 0.26
C THR A 22 -0.20 20.48 0.72
N LEU A 23 -0.39 20.48 2.03
CA LEU A 23 -1.69 20.33 2.67
C LEU A 23 -2.17 21.72 3.12
N ASN A 24 -3.41 22.06 2.80
CA ASN A 24 -4.08 23.26 3.28
C ASN A 24 -5.47 22.88 3.77
N TYR A 25 -5.74 23.12 5.05
CA TYR A 25 -7.02 22.79 5.69
C TYR A 25 -7.87 24.03 5.98
N GLY A 26 -7.40 25.24 5.64
CA GLY A 26 -8.17 26.47 5.81
C GLY A 26 -8.41 26.89 7.27
N LEU A 27 -7.54 26.49 8.20
CA LEU A 27 -7.60 26.87 9.61
C LEU A 27 -6.66 28.03 9.97
N GLU A 28 -6.30 28.87 8.99
CA GLU A 28 -5.30 29.94 9.11
C GLU A 28 -3.89 29.40 9.43
N ARG A 29 -3.10 30.13 10.23
CA ARG A 29 -1.64 29.93 10.37
C ARG A 29 -1.31 28.65 11.14
N VAL A 30 -0.23 27.98 10.73
CA VAL A 30 0.29 26.81 11.45
C VAL A 30 1.32 27.25 12.49
N TRP A 31 1.04 26.99 13.76
CA TRP A 31 1.93 27.35 14.87
C TRP A 31 2.81 26.20 15.36
N VAL A 32 2.23 25.01 15.38
CA VAL A 32 2.86 23.86 16.04
C VAL A 32 2.63 22.59 15.25
N VAL A 33 3.67 21.78 15.21
CA VAL A 33 3.64 20.42 14.69
C VAL A 33 4.17 19.50 15.78
N GLY A 34 3.32 18.60 16.26
CA GLY A 34 3.66 17.59 17.25
C GLY A 34 3.70 16.20 16.63
N TYR A 35 4.65 15.37 17.08
CA TYR A 35 4.68 13.95 16.74
C TYR A 35 4.96 13.14 18.00
N MET A 36 4.50 11.89 18.01
CA MET A 36 4.76 10.95 19.10
C MET A 36 5.67 9.83 18.60
N LYS A 37 6.80 9.61 19.29
CA LYS A 37 7.74 8.53 18.95
C LYS A 37 7.03 7.17 18.98
N GLY A 38 7.14 6.40 17.90
CA GLY A 38 6.49 5.10 17.75
C GLY A 38 5.05 5.17 17.22
N SER A 39 4.46 6.36 17.11
CA SER A 39 3.17 6.57 16.45
C SER A 39 3.36 7.12 15.05
N ARG A 40 2.39 6.84 14.17
CA ARG A 40 2.31 7.42 12.81
C ARG A 40 1.34 8.60 12.76
N ARG A 41 0.88 9.04 13.91
CA ARG A 41 -0.02 10.19 14.05
C ARG A 41 0.82 11.42 14.31
N ILE A 42 0.52 12.47 13.56
CA ILE A 42 1.05 13.80 13.72
C ILE A 42 -0.11 14.72 14.09
N VAL A 43 0.16 15.70 14.93
CA VAL A 43 -0.82 16.72 15.33
C VAL A 43 -0.30 18.06 14.83
N ILE A 44 -1.20 18.86 14.27
CA ILE A 44 -0.91 20.15 13.69
C ILE A 44 -1.84 21.15 14.38
N GLY A 45 -1.26 22.16 15.01
CA GLY A 45 -2.01 23.24 15.64
C GLY A 45 -2.02 24.47 14.76
N TYR A 46 -3.23 24.97 14.54
CA TYR A 46 -3.55 26.17 13.80
C TYR A 46 -4.06 27.27 14.74
N ASP A 47 -4.31 28.49 14.23
CA ASP A 47 -5.04 29.54 14.97
C ASP A 47 -6.44 29.05 15.37
N GLU A 48 -7.20 28.53 14.40
CA GLU A 48 -8.62 28.21 14.54
C GLU A 48 -8.88 26.73 14.91
N GLY A 49 -7.86 26.00 15.37
CA GLY A 49 -8.04 24.63 15.86
C GLY A 49 -6.83 23.73 15.76
N THR A 50 -7.07 22.43 15.89
CA THR A 50 -6.02 21.40 15.77
C THR A 50 -6.49 20.26 14.88
N ILE A 51 -5.57 19.71 14.09
CA ILE A 51 -5.83 18.56 13.21
C ILE A 51 -4.86 17.45 13.57
N MET A 52 -5.37 16.23 13.70
CA MET A 52 -4.55 15.03 13.77
C MET A 52 -4.56 14.31 12.42
N VAL A 53 -3.39 14.15 11.83
CA VAL A 53 -3.21 13.41 10.57
C VAL A 53 -2.46 12.11 10.86
N LYS A 54 -2.86 11.03 10.19
CA LYS A 54 -2.14 9.74 10.25
C LYS A 54 -1.35 9.56 8.96
N ILE A 55 -0.03 9.47 9.07
CA ILE A 55 0.84 9.20 7.93
C ILE A 55 0.64 7.74 7.50
N GLY A 56 0.50 7.56 6.17
CA GLY A 56 0.37 6.24 5.54
C GLY A 56 1.58 5.34 5.77
N ARG A 57 1.41 4.05 5.49
CA ARG A 57 2.53 3.11 5.46
C ARG A 57 3.19 3.17 4.08
N GLU A 58 4.51 3.06 4.05
CA GLU A 58 5.25 2.83 2.81
C GLU A 58 5.00 1.41 2.27
N GLU A 59 4.74 0.46 3.17
CA GLU A 59 4.40 -0.91 2.80
C GLU A 59 3.01 -0.97 2.15
N PRO A 60 2.90 -1.54 0.93
CA PRO A 60 1.61 -1.73 0.29
C PRO A 60 0.76 -2.72 1.10
N VAL A 61 -0.54 -2.43 1.18
CA VAL A 61 -1.49 -3.28 1.87
C VAL A 61 -1.84 -4.44 0.93
N ALA A 62 -1.08 -5.54 1.05
CA ALA A 62 -1.21 -6.71 0.20
C ALA A 62 -1.08 -8.02 1.00
N SER A 63 -1.69 -9.07 0.48
CA SER A 63 -1.56 -10.43 0.98
C SER A 63 -1.48 -11.39 -0.18
N MET A 64 -0.79 -12.49 0.03
CA MET A 64 -0.63 -13.56 -0.95
C MET A 64 -0.93 -14.89 -0.28
N ASP A 65 -1.65 -15.76 -0.98
CA ASP A 65 -1.83 -17.13 -0.55
C ASP A 65 -0.74 -18.05 -1.13
N ASN A 66 -0.61 -19.28 -0.61
CA ASN A 66 0.38 -20.22 -1.17
C ASN A 66 -0.06 -20.78 -2.53
N SER A 67 -1.23 -20.38 -3.06
CA SER A 67 -1.65 -20.75 -4.41
C SER A 67 -1.09 -19.81 -5.47
N GLY A 68 -0.54 -18.65 -5.06
CA GLY A 68 -0.03 -17.60 -5.95
C GLY A 68 -1.06 -16.53 -6.29
N LYS A 69 -2.20 -16.48 -5.58
CA LYS A 69 -3.16 -15.38 -5.65
C LYS A 69 -2.69 -14.24 -4.75
N ILE A 70 -2.52 -13.07 -5.36
CA ILE A 70 -2.24 -11.82 -4.65
C ILE A 70 -3.53 -11.02 -4.59
N ILE A 71 -3.78 -10.42 -3.43
CA ILE A 71 -4.82 -9.42 -3.25
C ILE A 71 -4.17 -8.20 -2.61
N TRP A 72 -4.36 -7.02 -3.19
CA TRP A 72 -3.85 -5.76 -2.65
C TRP A 72 -4.93 -4.68 -2.70
N ALA A 73 -4.75 -3.68 -1.84
CA ALA A 73 -5.52 -2.47 -1.84
C ALA A 73 -4.76 -1.35 -2.56
N LYS A 74 -5.43 -0.68 -3.49
CA LYS A 74 -4.99 0.58 -4.08
C LYS A 74 -6.00 1.65 -3.66
N HIS A 75 -5.66 2.44 -2.65
CA HIS A 75 -6.63 3.29 -1.95
C HIS A 75 -7.80 2.44 -1.43
N ASN A 76 -9.02 2.69 -1.90
CA ASN A 76 -10.23 1.95 -1.55
C ASN A 76 -10.56 0.82 -2.53
N GLU A 77 -9.79 0.62 -3.59
CA GLU A 77 -10.03 -0.46 -4.55
C GLU A 77 -9.28 -1.73 -4.12
N ILE A 78 -10.00 -2.85 -4.03
CA ILE A 78 -9.41 -4.16 -3.78
C ILE A 78 -9.25 -4.88 -5.12
N GLN A 79 -8.00 -5.20 -5.42
CA GLN A 79 -7.61 -5.83 -6.68
C GLN A 79 -6.98 -7.18 -6.40
N THR A 80 -7.13 -8.12 -7.34
CA THR A 80 -6.56 -9.46 -7.28
C THR A 80 -5.85 -9.84 -8.56
N ILE A 81 -4.81 -10.65 -8.41
CA ILE A 81 -4.05 -11.22 -9.51
C ILE A 81 -3.72 -12.67 -9.19
N ASN A 82 -3.61 -13.49 -10.22
CA ASN A 82 -3.08 -14.84 -10.11
C ASN A 82 -1.74 -14.92 -10.83
N ILE A 83 -0.67 -15.12 -10.05
CA ILE A 83 0.70 -15.19 -10.56
C ILE A 83 0.91 -16.43 -11.43
N LYS A 84 0.20 -17.53 -11.18
CA LYS A 84 0.31 -18.75 -11.99
C LYS A 84 -0.29 -18.62 -13.39
N SER A 85 -0.98 -17.51 -13.66
CA SER A 85 -1.47 -17.20 -15.01
C SER A 85 -0.38 -16.63 -15.92
N VAL A 86 0.80 -16.29 -15.40
CA VAL A 86 1.96 -16.01 -16.25
C VAL A 86 2.33 -17.32 -16.94
N GLY A 87 2.52 -17.28 -18.26
CA GLY A 87 2.78 -18.46 -19.09
C GLY A 87 3.92 -19.36 -18.56
N ALA A 88 3.96 -20.60 -19.05
CA ALA A 88 4.82 -21.69 -18.59
C ALA A 88 6.34 -21.40 -18.55
N ASP A 89 6.78 -20.28 -19.11
CA ASP A 89 8.18 -19.86 -19.16
C ASP A 89 8.67 -19.16 -17.89
N HIS A 90 7.75 -18.83 -16.97
CA HIS A 90 8.04 -18.05 -15.75
C HIS A 90 7.80 -18.87 -14.46
N GLU A 91 8.87 -19.35 -13.82
CA GLU A 91 8.79 -19.89 -12.45
C GLU A 91 8.91 -18.74 -11.44
N VAL A 92 7.82 -18.40 -10.75
CA VAL A 92 7.81 -17.32 -9.76
C VAL A 92 7.89 -17.88 -8.34
N TRP A 93 8.92 -17.48 -7.60
CA TRP A 93 9.09 -17.77 -6.17
C TRP A 93 8.97 -16.48 -5.36
N THR A 94 7.99 -16.41 -4.47
CA THR A 94 7.66 -15.20 -3.72
C THR A 94 8.20 -15.27 -2.30
N LEU A 95 9.15 -14.39 -1.94
CA LEU A 95 9.74 -14.37 -0.59
C LEU A 95 8.92 -13.51 0.39
N LYS A 96 8.21 -12.49 -0.09
CA LYS A 96 7.23 -11.64 0.62
C LYS A 96 6.32 -10.96 -0.42
N PRO A 97 5.11 -10.45 -0.08
CA PRO A 97 4.24 -9.75 -1.05
C PRO A 97 4.92 -8.57 -1.77
N ILE A 98 5.97 -7.99 -1.18
CA ILE A 98 6.70 -6.83 -1.71
C ILE A 98 7.86 -7.22 -2.65
N TYR A 99 8.43 -8.43 -2.49
CA TYR A 99 9.56 -8.90 -3.29
C TYR A 99 9.18 -10.19 -4.02
N MET A 100 8.83 -10.03 -5.29
CA MET A 100 8.57 -11.13 -6.20
C MET A 100 9.89 -11.49 -6.90
N LEU A 101 10.32 -12.75 -6.79
CA LEU A 101 11.40 -13.29 -7.59
C LEU A 101 10.79 -14.07 -8.76
N CYS A 102 10.92 -13.56 -9.98
CA CYS A 102 10.50 -14.27 -11.18
C CYS A 102 11.73 -14.85 -11.88
N TYR A 103 11.69 -16.15 -12.22
CA TYR A 103 12.67 -16.81 -13.06
C TYR A 103 12.09 -17.06 -14.45
N VAL A 104 12.78 -16.62 -15.50
CA VAL A 104 12.47 -17.06 -16.87
C VAL A 104 13.37 -18.23 -17.25
N ASN A 105 12.78 -19.31 -17.76
CA ASN A 105 13.53 -20.33 -18.49
C ASN A 105 13.81 -19.81 -19.89
N ASN A 106 15.03 -19.35 -20.13
CA ASN A 106 15.47 -19.00 -21.48
C ASN A 106 15.85 -20.28 -22.25
N GLU A 107 15.79 -20.28 -23.58
CA GLU A 107 16.08 -21.46 -24.45
C GLU A 107 17.48 -22.09 -24.22
N MET A 108 18.37 -21.39 -23.51
CA MET A 108 19.69 -21.86 -23.05
C MET A 108 19.74 -22.39 -21.61
N GLY A 109 18.62 -22.61 -20.92
CA GLY A 109 18.58 -23.06 -19.52
C GLY A 109 19.07 -22.02 -18.49
N LYS A 110 19.24 -20.75 -18.89
CA LYS A 110 19.65 -19.66 -18.00
C LYS A 110 18.45 -19.14 -17.21
N LYS A 111 18.46 -19.36 -15.90
CA LYS A 111 17.56 -18.75 -14.92
C LYS A 111 17.92 -17.27 -14.73
N SER A 112 17.09 -16.37 -15.26
CA SER A 112 17.25 -14.91 -15.08
C SER A 112 16.30 -14.38 -14.02
N ILE A 113 16.83 -13.65 -13.03
CA ILE A 113 16.05 -13.06 -11.96
C ILE A 113 15.66 -11.64 -12.35
N PHE A 114 14.38 -11.36 -12.46
CA PHE A 114 13.87 -10.02 -12.70
C PHE A 114 13.43 -9.38 -11.38
N TYR A 115 14.08 -8.29 -10.99
CA TYR A 115 13.72 -7.50 -9.80
C TYR A 115 12.89 -6.24 -10.13
N SER A 116 12.63 -5.96 -11.42
CA SER A 116 12.05 -4.67 -11.83
C SER A 116 11.20 -4.68 -13.10
N GLU A 117 10.98 -5.84 -13.74
CA GLU A 117 10.17 -5.91 -14.95
C GLU A 117 8.70 -6.17 -14.62
N ARG A 118 7.79 -5.44 -15.28
CA ARG A 118 6.34 -5.61 -15.10
C ARG A 118 5.91 -6.89 -15.81
N LEU A 119 5.38 -7.84 -15.05
CA LEU A 119 4.74 -9.02 -15.64
C LEU A 119 3.39 -8.63 -16.27
N PRO A 120 3.05 -9.13 -17.47
CA PRO A 120 1.77 -8.89 -18.13
C PRO A 120 0.67 -9.72 -17.46
N LEU A 121 0.32 -9.34 -16.24
CA LEU A 121 -0.68 -10.02 -15.44
C LEU A 121 -2.06 -9.36 -15.62
N VAL A 122 -3.10 -10.18 -15.71
CA VAL A 122 -4.48 -9.69 -15.77
C VAL A 122 -4.96 -9.36 -14.36
N VAL A 123 -5.07 -8.06 -14.06
CA VAL A 123 -5.67 -7.54 -12.83
C VAL A 123 -7.17 -7.74 -12.89
N LYS A 124 -7.75 -8.32 -11.83
CA LYS A 124 -9.20 -8.38 -11.62
C LYS A 124 -9.59 -7.51 -10.43
N GLU A 125 -10.71 -6.81 -10.54
CA GLU A 125 -11.28 -6.05 -9.42
C GLU A 125 -12.16 -6.97 -8.56
N LEU A 126 -11.95 -6.96 -7.25
CA LEU A 126 -12.82 -7.64 -6.27
C LEU A 126 -13.92 -6.72 -5.76
N GLY A 127 -13.72 -5.42 -5.88
CA GLY A 127 -14.69 -4.39 -5.51
C GLY A 127 -14.03 -3.21 -4.78
N THR A 128 -14.88 -2.27 -4.38
CA THR A 128 -14.50 -1.14 -3.54
C THR A 128 -14.69 -1.47 -2.07
N CYS A 129 -13.87 -0.87 -1.22
CA CYS A 129 -13.91 -0.97 0.22
C CYS A 129 -14.41 0.35 0.78
N ASP A 130 -15.45 0.30 1.63
CA ASP A 130 -15.99 1.51 2.28
C ASP A 130 -15.08 2.02 3.41
N LEU A 131 -14.14 1.17 3.86
CA LEU A 131 -13.10 1.52 4.82
C LEU A 131 -11.75 1.67 4.12
N TYR A 132 -10.88 2.52 4.69
CA TYR A 132 -9.52 2.68 4.18
C TYR A 132 -8.64 1.48 4.61
N PRO A 133 -8.17 0.62 3.69
CA PRO A 133 -7.44 -0.59 4.03
C PRO A 133 -6.12 -0.30 4.76
N GLN A 134 -5.93 -0.87 5.95
CA GLN A 134 -4.69 -0.74 6.72
C GLN A 134 -3.90 -2.04 6.81
N SER A 135 -4.60 -3.17 6.73
CA SER A 135 -4.01 -4.49 6.63
C SER A 135 -4.94 -5.43 5.89
N LEU A 136 -4.33 -6.35 5.14
CA LEU A 136 -5.03 -7.34 4.37
C LEU A 136 -4.39 -8.69 4.67
N LYS A 137 -5.20 -9.69 5.02
CA LYS A 137 -4.71 -11.04 5.34
C LYS A 137 -5.63 -12.11 4.78
N HIS A 138 -5.03 -13.05 4.04
CA HIS A 138 -5.70 -14.30 3.68
C HIS A 138 -5.99 -15.14 4.93
N ASN A 139 -7.16 -15.76 4.96
CA ASN A 139 -7.48 -16.83 5.88
C ASN A 139 -6.54 -18.03 5.61
N PRO A 140 -6.08 -18.77 6.63
CA PRO A 140 -5.36 -20.05 6.45
C PRO A 140 -5.99 -21.01 5.42
N ASN A 141 -7.32 -21.01 5.30
CA ASN A 141 -8.04 -21.85 4.34
C ASN A 141 -8.12 -21.27 2.90
N ARG A 142 -7.60 -20.07 2.67
CA ARG A 142 -7.53 -19.35 1.37
C ARG A 142 -8.87 -19.03 0.71
N ARG A 143 -9.99 -19.27 1.38
CA ARG A 143 -11.33 -18.97 0.84
C ARG A 143 -11.76 -17.53 1.05
N TYR A 144 -11.18 -16.89 2.06
CA TYR A 144 -11.53 -15.55 2.47
C TYR A 144 -10.30 -14.69 2.64
N VAL A 145 -10.49 -13.41 2.42
CA VAL A 145 -9.50 -12.39 2.74
C VAL A 145 -10.16 -11.34 3.61
N VAL A 146 -9.48 -10.96 4.69
CA VAL A 146 -9.98 -9.94 5.61
C VAL A 146 -9.20 -8.66 5.35
N VAL A 147 -9.94 -7.58 5.13
CA VAL A 147 -9.42 -6.22 5.06
C VAL A 147 -9.80 -5.52 6.37
N CYS A 148 -8.81 -5.01 7.09
CA CYS A 148 -9.02 -4.28 8.34
C CYS A 148 -8.63 -2.81 8.17
N GLY A 149 -9.42 -1.90 8.74
CA GLY A 149 -9.12 -0.48 8.81
C GLY A 149 -9.95 0.20 9.90
N ASP A 150 -9.31 1.11 10.64
CA ASP A 150 -9.95 1.99 11.63
C ASP A 150 -10.89 1.32 12.65
N GLY A 151 -10.57 0.08 13.05
CA GLY A 151 -11.34 -0.68 14.05
C GLY A 151 -12.42 -1.57 13.44
N GLU A 152 -12.64 -1.48 12.14
CA GLU A 152 -13.60 -2.28 11.38
C GLU A 152 -12.87 -3.30 10.49
N TYR A 153 -13.63 -4.29 10.03
CA TYR A 153 -13.15 -5.27 9.08
C TYR A 153 -14.24 -5.68 8.08
N ILE A 154 -13.82 -5.92 6.84
CA ILE A 154 -14.64 -6.48 5.77
C ILE A 154 -14.02 -7.79 5.31
N ILE A 155 -14.85 -8.80 5.06
CA ILE A 155 -14.43 -10.11 4.56
C ILE A 155 -14.84 -10.22 3.10
N TYR A 156 -13.86 -10.39 2.21
CA TYR A 156 -14.11 -10.71 0.81
C TYR A 156 -13.94 -12.22 0.58
N THR A 157 -14.76 -12.77 -0.30
CA THR A 157 -14.57 -14.13 -0.80
C THR A 157 -13.43 -14.11 -1.82
N ALA A 158 -12.37 -14.86 -1.55
CA ALA A 158 -11.19 -14.97 -2.42
C ALA A 158 -11.39 -15.98 -3.56
N LEU A 159 -12.54 -16.66 -3.63
CA LEU A 159 -12.91 -17.60 -4.68
C LEU A 159 -13.64 -16.86 -5.81
N ALA A 160 -12.88 -16.49 -6.84
CA ALA A 160 -13.32 -16.07 -8.17
C ALA A 160 -12.16 -16.28 -9.16
#